data_AF-A0A1G0RJU6-F1
#
_entry.id   AF-A0A1G0RJU6-F1
#
_cell.length_a   1.000
_cell.length_b   1.000
_cell.length_c   1.000
_cell.angle_alpha   90.00
_cell.angle_beta   90.00
_cell.angle_gamma   90.00
#
_symmetry.space_group_name_H-M   'P 1'
#
loop_
_entity.id
_entity.type
_entity.pdbx_description
1 polymer ?
#
loop_
_entity_poly.entity_id
_entity_poly.type
_entity_poly.pdbx_seq_one_letter_code
_entity_poly.pdbx_strand_id
1 'polypeptide(L)'
;MPQKRKESIIGILIGEAPDNNKASSIVNIYKKCPYCFSYSINGKIIQGIYTLPPDHKWWLNWVADEPMETMGLKKADVFFSRKIKATSQWLRGEATPTQQKAPCGAQCWECSKYLKECKGCPATLYHLSEQTPT
;
A
#
# COMPACT_ATOMS: atom_id res chain seq x y z
N MET A 1 -5.65 27.25 -4.14
CA MET A 1 -6.81 26.47 -4.62
C MET A 1 -7.03 25.31 -3.66
N PRO A 2 -8.24 25.10 -3.11
CA PRO A 2 -8.49 23.94 -2.25
C PRO A 2 -8.31 22.66 -3.09
N GLN A 3 -7.40 21.79 -2.68
CA GLN A 3 -7.23 20.48 -3.32
C GLN A 3 -8.58 19.75 -3.29
N LYS A 4 -9.07 19.34 -4.46
CA LYS A 4 -10.25 18.49 -4.60
C LYS A 4 -10.02 17.26 -3.71
N ARG A 5 -10.93 16.99 -2.77
CA ARG A 5 -10.78 15.88 -1.82
C ARG A 5 -10.67 14.57 -2.60
N LYS A 6 -9.51 13.91 -2.54
CA LYS A 6 -9.35 12.58 -3.11
C LYS A 6 -10.25 11.61 -2.35
N GLU A 7 -11.10 10.87 -3.06
CA GLU A 7 -11.85 9.77 -2.46
C GLU A 7 -10.88 8.67 -2.03
N SER A 8 -11.13 8.08 -0.87
CA SER A 8 -10.28 7.03 -0.33
C SER A 8 -11.05 6.01 0.48
N ILE A 9 -10.46 4.82 0.60
CA ILE A 9 -10.90 3.75 1.50
C ILE A 9 -9.79 3.49 2.53
N ILE A 10 -10.20 3.10 3.74
CA ILE A 10 -9.27 2.63 4.76
C ILE A 10 -9.25 1.11 4.75
N GLY A 11 -8.07 0.54 4.57
CA GLY A 11 -7.80 -0.88 4.71
C GLY A 11 -6.98 -1.14 5.97
N ILE A 12 -7.37 -2.16 6.74
CA ILE A 12 -6.66 -2.65 7.90
C ILE A 12 -6.18 -4.05 7.56
N LEU A 13 -4.88 -4.28 7.64
CA LEU A 13 -4.23 -5.56 7.44
C LEU A 13 -3.71 -6.07 8.79
N ILE A 14 -4.05 -7.30 9.13
CA ILE A 14 -3.43 -8.04 10.23
C ILE A 14 -2.78 -9.28 9.63
N GLY A 15 -1.48 -9.46 9.81
CA GLY A 15 -0.75 -10.57 9.21
C GLY A 15 0.09 -11.33 10.22
N GLU A 16 0.24 -12.64 10.04
CA GLU A 16 1.19 -13.46 10.79
C GLU A 16 2.40 -13.80 9.92
N ALA A 17 3.58 -13.38 10.32
CA ALA A 17 4.83 -13.74 9.66
C ALA A 17 5.35 -15.12 10.13
N PRO A 18 6.21 -15.79 9.32
CA PRO A 18 6.88 -17.02 9.74
C PRO A 18 7.65 -16.90 11.06
N ASP A 19 8.35 -15.79 11.24
CA ASP A 19 9.18 -15.45 12.39
C ASP A 19 9.29 -13.93 12.61
N ASN A 20 9.91 -13.53 13.73
CA ASN A 20 10.04 -12.13 14.13
C ASN A 20 10.93 -11.31 13.17
N ASN A 21 11.93 -11.95 12.53
CA ASN A 21 12.83 -11.26 11.60
C ASN A 21 12.08 -10.91 10.32
N LYS A 22 11.28 -11.84 9.81
CA LYS A 22 10.41 -11.61 8.65
C LYS A 22 9.35 -10.55 8.96
N ALA A 23 8.70 -10.59 10.13
CA ALA A 23 7.77 -9.54 10.57
C ALA A 23 8.43 -8.15 10.56
N SER A 24 9.62 -8.05 11.18
CA SER A 24 10.39 -6.80 11.27
C SER A 24 10.81 -6.29 9.88
N SER A 25 11.23 -7.18 8.99
CA SER A 25 11.57 -6.86 7.61
C SER A 25 10.36 -6.30 6.85
N ILE A 26 9.20 -6.96 6.95
CA ILE A 26 7.96 -6.51 6.32
C ILE A 26 7.59 -5.10 6.82
N VAL A 27 7.60 -4.86 8.13
CA VAL A 27 7.29 -3.52 8.67
C VAL A 27 8.25 -2.46 8.13
N ASN A 28 9.55 -2.74 8.11
CA ASN A 28 10.56 -1.79 7.64
C ASN A 28 10.41 -1.41 6.16
N ILE A 29 9.91 -2.34 5.35
CA ILE A 29 9.60 -2.15 3.94
C ILE A 29 8.28 -1.37 3.79
N TYR A 30 7.19 -1.90 4.34
CA TYR A 30 5.83 -1.42 4.05
C TYR A 30 5.45 -0.13 4.80
N LYS A 31 6.14 0.22 5.89
CA LYS A 31 5.99 1.55 6.52
C LYS A 31 6.35 2.71 5.58
N LYS A 32 7.13 2.45 4.52
CA LYS A 32 7.52 3.42 3.50
C LYS A 32 6.54 3.50 2.32
N CYS A 33 5.50 2.67 2.30
CA CYS A 33 4.50 2.71 1.24
C CYS A 33 3.74 4.06 1.27
N PRO A 34 3.59 4.77 0.14
CA PRO A 34 2.88 6.05 0.11
C PRO A 34 1.42 6.00 0.55
N TYR A 35 0.82 4.80 0.49
CA TYR A 35 -0.54 4.55 0.96
C TYR A 35 -0.62 4.19 2.44
N CYS A 36 0.52 3.90 3.09
CA CYS A 36 0.57 3.56 4.50
C CYS A 36 0.25 4.79 5.36
N PHE A 37 -0.66 4.63 6.31
CA PHE A 37 -0.85 5.56 7.42
C PHE A 37 0.01 5.14 8.62
N SER A 38 -0.08 3.88 9.00
CA SER A 38 0.67 3.32 10.11
C SER A 38 1.01 1.86 9.86
N TYR A 39 2.17 1.44 10.35
CA TYR A 39 2.57 0.04 10.31
C TYR A 39 3.29 -0.32 11.61
N SER A 40 2.86 -1.40 12.26
CA SER A 40 3.41 -1.85 13.54
C SER A 40 3.57 -3.36 13.58
N ILE A 41 4.28 -3.83 14.61
CA ILE A 41 4.68 -5.22 14.81
C ILE A 41 4.53 -5.54 16.30
N ASN A 42 4.04 -6.75 16.59
CA ASN A 42 4.08 -7.38 17.90
C ASN A 42 4.46 -8.86 17.74
N GLY A 43 5.71 -9.20 18.02
CA GLY A 43 6.25 -10.53 17.75
C GLY A 43 6.20 -10.88 16.26
N LYS A 44 5.44 -11.94 15.92
CA LYS A 44 5.22 -12.37 14.53
C LYS A 44 4.03 -11.67 13.86
N ILE A 45 3.23 -10.94 14.62
CA ILE A 45 2.03 -10.27 14.10
C ILE A 45 2.42 -8.89 13.60
N ILE A 46 1.98 -8.55 12.40
CA ILE A 46 2.08 -7.20 11.83
C ILE A 46 0.70 -6.59 11.68
N GLN A 47 0.63 -5.28 11.79
CA GLN A 47 -0.59 -4.51 11.62
C GLN A 47 -0.32 -3.33 10.71
N GLY A 48 -1.06 -3.25 9.61
CA GLY A 48 -0.99 -2.17 8.64
C GLY A 48 -2.31 -1.43 8.54
N ILE A 49 -2.27 -0.10 8.57
CA ILE A 49 -3.42 0.73 8.20
C ILE A 49 -3.03 1.51 6.95
N TYR A 50 -3.85 1.36 5.92
CA TYR A 50 -3.65 1.95 4.62
C TYR A 50 -4.79 2.90 4.27
N THR A 51 -4.46 4.00 3.61
CA THR A 51 -5.42 4.89 2.97
C THR A 51 -5.17 4.87 1.48
N LEU A 52 -6.11 4.27 0.74
CA LEU A 52 -5.96 3.87 -0.65
C LEU A 52 -7.05 4.49 -1.54
N PRO A 53 -6.81 4.64 -2.85
CA PRO A 53 -7.87 4.78 -3.83
C PRO A 53 -8.89 3.62 -3.74
N PRO A 54 -10.20 3.86 -3.97
CA PRO A 54 -11.20 2.78 -3.97
C PRO A 54 -10.92 1.67 -4.99
N ASP A 55 -10.39 2.03 -6.16
CA ASP A 55 -10.01 1.09 -7.23
C ASP A 55 -8.76 0.25 -6.88
N HIS A 56 -8.02 0.59 -5.83
CA HIS A 56 -6.87 -0.19 -5.34
C HIS A 56 -7.25 -1.18 -4.23
N LYS A 57 -8.56 -1.36 -3.96
CA LYS A 57 -9.05 -2.33 -2.97
C LYS A 57 -8.55 -3.75 -3.25
N TRP A 58 -8.44 -4.13 -4.52
CA TRP A 58 -7.98 -5.45 -4.95
C TRP A 58 -6.60 -5.81 -4.38
N TRP A 59 -5.73 -4.83 -4.16
CA TRP A 59 -4.37 -5.09 -3.68
C TRP A 59 -4.38 -5.69 -2.28
N LEU A 60 -5.16 -5.12 -1.36
CA LEU A 60 -5.27 -5.69 -0.01
C LEU A 60 -6.07 -6.99 0.01
N ASN A 61 -7.07 -7.14 -0.87
CA ASN A 61 -7.74 -8.44 -1.01
C ASN A 61 -6.75 -9.53 -1.44
N TRP A 62 -5.88 -9.24 -2.42
CA TRP A 62 -4.85 -10.19 -2.86
C TRP A 62 -3.88 -10.56 -1.74
N VAL A 63 -3.56 -9.62 -0.84
CA VAL A 63 -2.75 -9.95 0.35
C VAL A 63 -3.48 -10.92 1.29
N ALA A 64 -4.80 -10.79 1.45
CA ALA A 64 -5.60 -11.73 2.24
C ALA A 64 -5.71 -13.11 1.58
N ASP A 65 -5.90 -13.12 0.25
CA ASP A 65 -6.08 -14.34 -0.54
C ASP A 65 -4.76 -15.12 -0.69
N GLU A 66 -3.65 -14.42 -0.98
CA GLU A 66 -2.33 -15.00 -1.24
C GLU A 66 -1.22 -14.34 -0.37
N PRO A 67 -1.29 -14.50 0.97
CA PRO A 67 -0.39 -13.81 1.91
C PRO A 67 1.09 -14.20 1.74
N MET A 68 1.34 -15.46 1.38
CA MET A 68 2.70 -15.95 1.19
C MET A 68 3.32 -15.38 -0.09
N GLU A 69 2.58 -15.37 -1.20
CA GLU A 69 3.07 -14.85 -2.48
C GLU A 69 3.30 -13.34 -2.42
N THR A 70 2.36 -12.60 -1.83
CA THR A 70 2.38 -11.13 -1.85
C THR A 70 3.38 -10.52 -0.87
N MET A 71 3.44 -11.03 0.36
CA MET A 71 4.23 -10.43 1.44
C MET A 71 5.12 -11.42 2.18
N GLY A 72 5.03 -12.72 1.88
CA GLY A 72 5.70 -13.78 2.64
C GLY A 72 5.12 -13.97 4.03
N LEU A 73 3.81 -13.76 4.17
CA LEU A 73 3.04 -14.01 5.39
C LEU A 73 2.50 -15.44 5.39
N LYS A 74 2.31 -16.00 6.59
CA LYS A 74 1.59 -17.27 6.76
C LYS A 74 0.09 -17.10 6.57
N LYS A 75 -0.44 -16.00 7.09
CA LYS A 75 -1.86 -15.65 7.09
C LYS A 75 -2.01 -14.13 7.04
N ALA A 76 -3.09 -13.66 6.46
CA ALA A 76 -3.48 -12.26 6.49
C ALA A 76 -5.00 -12.13 6.53
N ASP A 77 -5.48 -11.23 7.38
CA ASP A 77 -6.86 -10.79 7.43
C ASP A 77 -6.92 -9.31 7.04
N VAL A 78 -7.89 -8.96 6.20
CA VAL A 78 -8.09 -7.60 5.73
C VAL A 78 -9.51 -7.12 5.99
N PHE A 79 -9.60 -5.92 6.54
CA PHE A 79 -10.87 -5.24 6.83
C PHE A 79 -10.90 -3.88 6.14
N PHE A 80 -12.09 -3.47 5.69
CA PHE A 80 -12.28 -2.14 5.12
C PHE A 80 -13.24 -1.32 5.97
N SER A 81 -12.89 -0.06 6.20
CA SER A 81 -13.71 0.87 6.98
C SER A 81 -13.87 2.20 6.27
N ARG A 82 -15.07 2.76 6.38
CA ARG A 82 -15.38 4.15 6.02
C ARG A 82 -15.50 5.08 7.24
N LYS A 83 -15.48 4.50 8.45
CA LYS A 83 -15.67 5.25 9.71
C LYS A 83 -14.34 5.73 10.32
N ILE A 84 -13.24 5.10 9.94
CA ILE A 84 -11.90 5.47 10.42
C ILE A 84 -11.37 6.64 9.59
N LYS A 85 -10.83 7.66 10.26
CA LYS A 85 -10.08 8.73 9.63
C LYS A 85 -8.59 8.41 9.74
N ALA A 86 -7.97 8.11 8.61
CA ALA A 86 -6.53 7.92 8.47
C ALA A 86 -6.03 8.72 7.26
N THR A 87 -4.75 9.10 7.28
CA THR A 87 -4.14 9.90 6.22
C THR A 87 -2.84 9.26 5.76
N SER A 88 -2.52 9.35 4.48
CA SER A 88 -1.27 8.82 3.92
C SER A 88 -0.58 9.91 3.09
N GLN A 89 0.70 9.70 2.76
CA GLN A 89 1.43 10.64 1.90
C GLN A 89 0.70 10.82 0.56
N TRP A 90 0.17 9.74 -0.02
CA TRP A 90 -0.62 9.81 -1.25
C TRP A 90 -1.88 10.67 -1.10
N LEU A 91 -2.64 10.50 0.00
CA LEU A 91 -3.87 11.24 0.22
C LEU A 91 -3.60 12.75 0.36
N ARG A 92 -2.51 13.11 1.03
CA ARG A 92 -2.07 14.51 1.20
C ARG A 92 -1.42 15.11 -0.06
N GLY A 93 -1.17 14.30 -1.09
CA GLY A 93 -0.45 14.75 -2.28
C GLY A 93 1.05 14.98 -2.04
N GLU A 94 1.61 14.37 -1.00
CA GLU A 94 3.03 14.47 -0.60
C GLU A 94 3.87 13.33 -1.20
N ALA A 95 3.23 12.34 -1.83
CA ALA A 95 3.95 11.25 -2.50
C ALA A 95 4.70 11.80 -3.73
N THR A 96 6.03 11.72 -3.70
CA THR A 96 6.90 12.17 -4.79
C THR A 96 7.40 10.96 -5.61
N PRO A 97 7.16 10.93 -6.93
CA PRO A 97 7.53 9.81 -7.79
C PRO A 97 9.02 9.88 -8.18
N THR A 98 9.92 9.64 -7.23
CA THR A 98 11.37 9.78 -7.46
C THR A 98 12.10 8.46 -7.67
N GLN A 99 11.46 7.34 -7.34
CA GLN A 99 12.10 6.04 -7.32
C GLN A 99 11.88 5.29 -8.64
N GLN A 100 12.83 4.44 -9.03
CA GLN A 100 12.57 3.49 -10.11
C GLN A 100 11.66 2.37 -9.61
N LYS A 101 12.03 1.69 -8.51
CA LYS A 101 11.24 0.61 -7.89
C LYS A 101 10.36 1.12 -6.76
N ALA A 102 9.23 0.47 -6.54
CA ALA A 102 8.37 0.77 -5.40
C ALA A 102 9.08 0.40 -4.07
N PRO A 103 8.72 1.00 -2.93
CA PRO A 103 9.33 0.65 -1.64
C PRO A 103 9.21 -0.84 -1.27
N CYS A 104 8.15 -1.51 -1.74
CA CYS A 104 7.96 -2.95 -1.58
C CYS A 104 8.86 -3.81 -2.49
N GLY A 105 9.69 -3.20 -3.33
CA GLY A 105 10.56 -3.87 -4.30
C GLY A 105 9.92 -4.08 -5.67
N ALA A 106 8.60 -3.88 -5.80
CA ALA A 106 7.90 -4.12 -7.06
C ALA A 106 8.40 -3.21 -8.20
N GLN A 107 8.67 -3.83 -9.35
CA GLN A 107 8.94 -3.17 -10.61
C GLN A 107 7.62 -2.97 -11.34
N CYS A 108 7.01 -1.80 -11.19
CA CYS A 108 5.65 -1.57 -11.68
C CYS A 108 5.53 -1.84 -13.19
N TRP A 109 6.54 -1.50 -14.00
CA TRP A 109 6.55 -1.71 -15.45
C TRP A 109 6.59 -3.19 -15.87
N GLU A 110 6.91 -4.11 -14.97
CA GLU A 110 6.95 -5.56 -15.23
C GLU A 110 5.71 -6.27 -14.66
N CYS A 111 4.87 -5.56 -13.91
CA CYS A 111 3.70 -6.13 -13.28
C CYS A 111 2.55 -6.31 -14.29
N SER A 112 1.99 -7.52 -14.38
CA SER A 112 0.88 -7.84 -15.28
C SER A 112 -0.41 -7.03 -15.01
N LYS A 113 -0.53 -6.46 -13.80
CA LYS A 113 -1.66 -5.62 -13.36
C LYS A 113 -1.44 -4.14 -13.67
N TYR A 114 -0.21 -3.72 -13.93
CA TYR A 114 0.11 -2.33 -14.26
C TYR A 114 -0.57 -1.92 -15.57
N LEU A 115 -1.10 -0.70 -15.60
CA LEU A 115 -1.94 -0.12 -16.68
C LEU A 115 -3.31 -0.77 -16.90
N LYS A 116 -3.62 -1.89 -16.23
CA LYS A 116 -4.92 -2.56 -16.29
C LYS A 116 -5.75 -2.27 -15.04
N GLU A 117 -5.24 -2.70 -13.89
CA GLU A 117 -5.91 -2.60 -12.58
C GLU A 117 -5.12 -1.68 -11.62
N CYS A 118 -3.91 -1.28 -12.01
CA CYS A 118 -2.98 -0.53 -11.19
C CYS A 118 -2.36 0.63 -11.98
N LYS A 119 -2.38 1.83 -11.40
CA LYS A 119 -1.73 3.04 -11.96
C LYS A 119 -0.24 3.15 -11.58
N GLY A 120 0.35 2.10 -11.04
CA GLY A 120 1.72 2.12 -10.51
C GLY A 120 1.80 2.75 -9.12
N CYS A 121 2.94 2.56 -8.45
CA CYS A 121 3.16 3.05 -7.10
C CYS A 121 3.42 4.57 -7.09
N PRO A 122 2.75 5.36 -6.22
CA PRO A 122 2.98 6.81 -6.16
C PRO A 122 4.42 7.25 -5.83
N ALA A 123 5.26 6.33 -5.33
CA ALA A 123 6.67 6.60 -5.07
C ALA A 123 7.55 6.47 -6.32
N THR A 124 7.02 5.97 -7.44
CA THR A 124 7.82 5.64 -8.62
C THR A 124 7.57 6.56 -9.81
N LEU A 125 8.59 6.70 -10.66
CA LEU A 125 8.55 7.42 -11.93
C LEU A 125 7.48 6.89 -12.91
N TYR A 126 6.99 5.68 -12.66
CA TYR A 126 5.97 4.99 -13.46
C TYR A 126 4.56 5.14 -12.87
N HIS A 127 4.35 6.08 -11.94
CA HIS A 127 3.01 6.38 -11.48
C HIS A 127 2.24 7.20 -12.52
N LEU A 128 1.10 6.70 -12.96
CA LEU A 128 0.14 7.48 -13.74
C LEU A 128 -0.66 8.37 -12.80
N SER A 129 -0.12 9.53 -12.44
CA SER A 129 -0.93 10.62 -11.90
C SER A 129 -1.69 11.28 -13.06
N GLU A 130 -2.91 11.75 -12.80
CA GLU A 130 -3.50 12.77 -13.65
C GLU A 130 -2.59 14.00 -13.54
N GLN A 131 -1.66 14.14 -14.48
CA GLN A 131 -0.94 15.39 -14.65
C GLN A 131 -1.99 16.44 -14.96
N THR A 132 -2.10 17.46 -14.10
CA THR A 132 -2.74 18.69 -14.55
C THR A 132 -1.84 19.18 -15.68
N PRO A 133 -2.37 19.41 -16.91
CA PRO A 133 -1.54 19.91 -17.99
C PRO A 133 -0.88 21.20 -17.52
N THR A 134 0.45 21.26 -17.62
CA THR A 134 1.20 22.52 -17.47
C THR A 134 0.88 23.44 -18.64
#